data_AF-A0AAU9VW26-F1
#
_entry.id   AF-A0AAU9VW26-F1
#
_cell.length_a   1.000
_cell.length_b   1.000
_cell.length_c   1.000
_cell.angle_alpha   90.00
_cell.angle_beta   90.00
_cell.angle_gamma   90.00
#
_symmetry.space_group_name_H-M   'P 1'
#
loop_
_entity.id
_entity.type
_entity.pdbx_description
1 polymer ?
#
loop_
_entity_poly.entity_id
_entity_poly.type
_entity_poly.pdbx_seq_one_letter_code
_entity_poly.pdbx_strand_id
1 'polypeptide(L)'
;DERASSWFPFLSRSVEWCCFVSCGFQFNMKHDCVVFQGFELIGHITKTLYADEISCGLSCLRDEKCQSYNSKSDASDIKKECQLSNQTKNSSPENLRCNPRSTYYGRGTLSNNYAKRTTYGIRPLWRVLFLNLILSSFQMIILPFSYAGKRGWDFAHPAASCKEISDSGHSKGKRGWDSAHPALSCKEILGSGHSKGDGEYWIDPEKSGNPLKVYCDMSRYGVINKSDSRFAVVRFCKSLVCFILGGWLLVSNVEFGSPSPKVSVETSYRGIGKSNMVLQKSAMKELRRHLSFTQLRFHCHKKQGRTFHVVTASNSSGEAVVRYFSGQIDEQPDACGSFVRVTRDDNSKLAGICKNWGRQVSGESEFKWRVGKWGHGEDQNRLYWYPVLIKNSRQLRVQLHNVGDLRKMDCDDSSAPNVGTNGDFWRVFVR
;
A
#
# COMPACT_ATOMS: atom_id res chain seq x y z
N ASP A 1 -50.94 3.83 -31.77
CA ASP A 1 -50.84 5.08 -30.98
C ASP A 1 -49.87 4.84 -29.84
N GLU A 2 -48.69 5.45 -29.90
CA GLU A 2 -48.34 6.68 -29.15
C GLU A 2 -48.11 6.40 -27.65
N ARG A 3 -46.92 6.64 -27.06
CA ARG A 3 -45.69 7.25 -27.60
C ARG A 3 -44.43 6.74 -26.86
N ALA A 4 -43.77 5.72 -27.41
CA ALA A 4 -42.52 5.18 -26.89
C ALA A 4 -41.29 5.83 -27.55
N SER A 5 -40.99 7.10 -27.24
CA SER A 5 -39.83 7.83 -27.81
C SER A 5 -39.46 9.10 -27.01
N SER A 6 -38.46 9.02 -26.11
CA SER A 6 -37.84 10.23 -25.49
C SER A 6 -36.49 10.07 -24.75
N TRP A 7 -35.87 8.88 -24.66
CA TRP A 7 -34.70 8.65 -23.76
C TRP A 7 -33.40 8.11 -24.41
N PHE A 8 -33.19 8.37 -25.70
CA PHE A 8 -31.87 8.35 -26.35
C PHE A 8 -31.82 9.61 -27.23
N PRO A 9 -30.80 10.49 -27.11
CA PRO A 9 -29.41 10.10 -27.36
C PRO A 9 -28.34 10.86 -26.53
N PHE A 10 -27.66 10.19 -25.58
CA PHE A 10 -26.37 10.70 -25.06
C PHE A 10 -25.36 9.61 -24.62
N LEU A 11 -25.53 8.38 -25.11
CA LEU A 11 -24.64 7.24 -24.82
C LEU A 11 -23.32 7.26 -25.63
N SER A 12 -22.71 8.44 -25.74
CA SER A 12 -21.44 8.68 -26.45
C SER A 12 -20.63 9.81 -25.78
N ARG A 13 -20.11 9.53 -24.57
CA ARG A 13 -18.99 10.23 -23.90
C ARG A 13 -18.60 9.64 -22.53
N SER A 14 -19.42 8.75 -21.96
CA SER A 14 -19.33 8.27 -20.57
C SER A 14 -18.20 7.27 -20.24
N VAL A 15 -17.00 7.42 -20.82
CA VAL A 15 -15.89 6.45 -20.66
C VAL A 15 -14.53 7.11 -20.39
N GLU A 16 -14.49 8.17 -19.57
CA GLU A 16 -13.25 8.66 -18.93
C GLU A 16 -13.48 9.10 -17.46
N TRP A 17 -12.46 8.87 -16.60
CA TRP A 17 -12.43 9.08 -15.13
C TRP A 17 -13.35 8.17 -14.30
N CYS A 18 -12.83 7.55 -13.23
CA CYS A 18 -13.63 6.82 -12.23
C CYS A 18 -12.91 6.69 -10.86
N CYS A 19 -13.38 7.46 -9.88
CA CYS A 19 -13.09 7.42 -8.43
C CYS A 19 -14.33 8.11 -7.81
N PHE A 20 -15.25 7.57 -7.00
CA PHE A 20 -15.47 6.23 -6.42
C PHE A 20 -17.00 5.92 -6.38
N VAL A 21 -17.38 4.63 -6.33
CA VAL A 21 -18.59 4.03 -5.69
C VAL A 21 -19.98 4.69 -5.86
N SER A 22 -21.03 4.02 -6.37
CA SER A 22 -21.18 3.02 -7.45
C SER A 22 -22.68 2.74 -7.71
N CYS A 23 -23.07 2.61 -8.97
CA CYS A 23 -24.23 1.82 -9.40
C CYS A 23 -23.91 1.21 -10.77
N GLY A 24 -24.59 0.13 -11.16
CA GLY A 24 -24.10 -0.76 -12.21
C GLY A 24 -24.36 -0.30 -13.65
N PHE A 25 -23.30 -0.18 -14.44
CA PHE A 25 -23.21 -0.80 -15.78
C PHE A 25 -21.74 -1.17 -16.07
N GLN A 26 -21.54 -2.16 -16.94
CA GLN A 26 -20.26 -2.87 -17.07
C GLN A 26 -19.31 -2.22 -18.09
N PHE A 27 -18.46 -1.30 -17.63
CA PHE A 27 -17.37 -0.70 -18.43
C PHE A 27 -15.99 -0.77 -17.74
N ASN A 28 -14.96 -1.08 -18.52
CA ASN A 28 -13.56 -1.14 -18.09
C ASN A 28 -12.93 0.27 -18.07
N MET A 29 -12.36 0.71 -16.94
CA MET A 29 -11.50 1.89 -16.89
C MET A 29 -10.40 1.78 -15.81
N LYS A 30 -9.22 2.33 -16.14
CA LYS A 30 -8.08 2.54 -15.22
C LYS A 30 -7.90 4.04 -14.98
N HIS A 31 -7.96 4.51 -13.74
CA HIS A 31 -7.36 5.78 -13.35
C HIS A 31 -6.88 5.70 -11.88
N ASP A 32 -5.66 6.18 -11.62
CA ASP A 32 -5.13 6.28 -10.26
C ASP A 32 -5.39 7.67 -9.66
N CYS A 33 -5.81 7.69 -8.39
CA CYS A 33 -6.01 8.90 -7.60
C CYS A 33 -4.80 9.10 -6.66
N VAL A 34 -4.21 10.32 -6.64
CA VAL A 34 -2.94 10.67 -5.99
C VAL A 34 -3.18 11.52 -4.74
N VAL A 35 -2.47 11.25 -3.63
CA VAL A 35 -2.69 11.90 -2.32
C VAL A 35 -1.37 12.31 -1.67
N PHE A 36 -1.31 13.51 -1.07
CA PHE A 36 -0.16 14.01 -0.28
C PHE A 36 -0.65 14.61 1.06
N GLN A 37 -0.35 13.94 2.18
CA GLN A 37 -0.64 14.40 3.53
C GLN A 37 0.39 15.43 4.01
N GLY A 38 -0.07 16.49 4.69
CA GLY A 38 0.77 17.63 5.09
C GLY A 38 1.01 18.64 3.96
N PHE A 39 0.16 18.64 2.92
CA PHE A 39 0.30 19.49 1.74
C PHE A 39 -1.03 20.09 1.28
N GLU A 40 -0.93 21.17 0.51
CA GLU A 40 -2.01 21.83 -0.20
C GLU A 40 -1.55 22.34 -1.58
N LEU A 41 -2.46 22.48 -2.54
CA LEU A 41 -2.24 23.23 -3.78
C LEU A 41 -2.84 24.64 -3.63
N ILE A 42 -2.05 25.70 -3.80
CA ILE A 42 -2.49 27.10 -3.68
C ILE A 42 -2.71 27.77 -5.06
N GLY A 43 -3.15 29.03 -5.06
CA GLY A 43 -3.23 29.89 -6.25
C GLY A 43 -4.40 29.60 -7.20
N HIS A 44 -4.75 28.33 -7.40
CA HIS A 44 -5.74 27.88 -8.38
C HIS A 44 -6.95 27.19 -7.74
N ILE A 45 -7.39 27.70 -6.59
CA ILE A 45 -8.64 27.27 -5.95
C ILE A 45 -9.83 27.88 -6.72
N THR A 46 -10.70 27.03 -7.27
CA THR A 46 -11.92 27.46 -7.96
C THR A 46 -13.11 27.61 -7.02
N LYS A 47 -13.12 26.88 -5.89
CA LYS A 47 -14.26 26.86 -4.96
C LYS A 47 -13.84 26.41 -3.57
N THR A 48 -14.07 27.25 -2.57
CA THR A 48 -14.01 26.84 -1.15
C THR A 48 -15.40 26.49 -0.66
N LEU A 49 -15.52 25.44 0.15
CA LEU A 49 -16.76 24.95 0.76
C LEU A 49 -16.45 24.26 2.09
N TYR A 50 -17.46 24.05 2.94
CA TYR A 50 -17.29 23.34 4.22
C TYR A 50 -17.81 21.92 4.12
N ALA A 51 -16.91 20.95 4.25
CA ALA A 51 -17.15 19.53 4.04
C ALA A 51 -16.07 18.68 4.74
N ASP A 52 -16.44 17.46 5.13
CA ASP A 52 -15.44 16.43 5.41
C ASP A 52 -14.70 16.01 4.13
N GLU A 53 -13.62 15.24 4.29
CA GLU A 53 -12.76 14.72 3.22
C GLU A 53 -13.53 14.03 2.07
N ILE A 54 -14.56 13.24 2.41
CA ILE A 54 -15.33 12.44 1.44
C ILE A 54 -16.32 13.36 0.70
N SER A 55 -17.05 14.19 1.44
CA SER A 55 -17.95 15.20 0.87
C SER A 55 -17.21 16.24 0.03
N CYS A 56 -15.95 16.53 0.35
CA CYS A 56 -15.05 17.37 -0.44
C CYS A 56 -14.71 16.72 -1.79
N GLY A 57 -14.29 15.45 -1.77
CA GLY A 57 -14.04 14.68 -3.00
C GLY A 57 -15.28 14.53 -3.87
N LEU A 58 -16.44 14.25 -3.28
CA LEU A 58 -17.72 14.22 -4.00
C LEU A 58 -18.13 15.58 -4.59
N SER A 59 -17.71 16.68 -3.97
CA SER A 59 -17.93 18.03 -4.51
C SER A 59 -17.00 18.32 -5.71
N CYS A 60 -15.74 17.85 -5.66
CA CYS A 60 -14.82 17.90 -6.81
C CYS A 60 -15.37 17.09 -8.00
N LEU A 61 -15.84 15.86 -7.76
CA LEU A 61 -16.35 14.97 -8.81
C LEU A 61 -17.63 15.46 -9.50
N ARG A 62 -18.33 16.45 -8.94
CA ARG A 62 -19.51 17.11 -9.50
C ARG A 62 -19.19 18.44 -10.20
N ASP A 63 -17.95 18.92 -10.10
CA ASP A 63 -17.50 20.15 -10.72
C ASP A 63 -16.57 19.79 -11.89
N GLU A 64 -17.06 19.93 -13.13
CA GLU A 64 -16.32 19.55 -14.34
C GLU A 64 -14.94 20.22 -14.47
N LYS A 65 -14.75 21.36 -13.79
CA LYS A 65 -13.47 22.09 -13.80
C LYS A 65 -12.49 21.50 -12.79
N CYS A 66 -12.95 20.80 -11.74
CA CYS A 66 -12.10 20.30 -10.67
C CYS A 66 -11.18 19.15 -11.11
N GLN A 67 -9.89 19.26 -10.78
CA GLN A 67 -8.86 18.25 -11.05
C GLN A 67 -8.12 17.81 -9.77
N SER A 68 -8.15 18.64 -8.71
CA SER A 68 -7.64 18.32 -7.38
C SER A 68 -8.41 19.05 -6.28
N TYR A 69 -8.24 18.64 -5.03
CA TYR A 69 -8.78 19.33 -3.87
C TYR A 69 -7.85 19.25 -2.64
N ASN A 70 -7.94 20.23 -1.76
CA ASN A 70 -7.37 20.22 -0.42
C ASN A 70 -8.48 19.95 0.61
N SER A 71 -8.22 19.07 1.57
CA SER A 71 -9.04 18.84 2.77
C SER A 71 -8.28 19.36 3.99
N LYS A 72 -8.87 20.29 4.76
CA LYS A 72 -8.25 20.88 5.95
C LYS A 72 -8.62 20.12 7.23
N SER A 73 -7.60 19.88 8.06
CA SER A 73 -7.72 19.28 9.38
C SER A 73 -7.41 20.32 10.46
N ASP A 74 -8.46 20.98 10.97
CA ASP A 74 -8.34 21.89 12.11
C ASP A 74 -8.80 21.24 13.43
N ALA A 75 -8.31 21.76 14.56
CA ALA A 75 -8.44 21.14 15.88
C ALA A 75 -9.78 21.41 16.60
N SER A 76 -10.52 22.45 16.17
CA SER A 76 -11.85 22.79 16.69
C SER A 76 -12.94 22.33 15.71
N ASP A 77 -13.43 21.11 15.90
CA ASP A 77 -14.18 20.36 14.88
C ASP A 77 -15.67 20.77 14.79
N ILE A 78 -15.95 21.85 14.06
CA ILE A 78 -17.33 22.26 13.70
C ILE A 78 -17.52 22.37 12.17
N LYS A 79 -16.52 22.87 11.42
CA LYS A 79 -16.53 22.88 9.95
C LYS A 79 -15.13 22.68 9.37
N LYS A 80 -14.88 21.53 8.76
CA LYS A 80 -13.66 21.28 7.98
C LYS A 80 -13.74 22.02 6.64
N GLU A 81 -12.68 22.72 6.27
CA GLU A 81 -12.61 23.48 5.03
C GLU A 81 -12.14 22.56 3.88
N CYS A 82 -12.84 22.66 2.75
CA CYS A 82 -12.56 21.97 1.50
C CYS A 82 -12.29 23.02 0.42
N GLN A 83 -11.20 22.85 -0.33
CA GLN A 83 -10.82 23.76 -1.41
C GLN A 83 -10.67 22.97 -2.70
N LEU A 84 -11.55 23.18 -3.67
CA LEU A 84 -11.49 22.57 -5.01
C LEU A 84 -10.56 23.39 -5.91
N SER A 85 -9.81 22.72 -6.79
CA SER A 85 -8.90 23.34 -7.75
C SER A 85 -9.06 22.75 -9.15
N ASN A 86 -8.96 23.59 -10.18
CA ASN A 86 -8.96 23.17 -11.58
C ASN A 86 -7.58 22.72 -12.12
N GLN A 87 -6.62 22.51 -11.22
CA GLN A 87 -5.27 22.10 -11.55
C GLN A 87 -4.85 20.88 -10.72
N THR A 88 -3.65 20.38 -10.96
CA THR A 88 -3.00 19.33 -10.16
C THR A 88 -1.55 19.71 -9.87
N LYS A 89 -0.90 18.98 -8.96
CA LYS A 89 0.55 18.96 -8.79
C LYS A 89 1.34 18.82 -10.10
N ASN A 90 0.80 18.12 -11.11
CA ASN A 90 1.48 17.90 -12.38
C ASN A 90 1.35 19.10 -13.35
N SER A 91 0.32 19.93 -13.20
CA SER A 91 0.15 21.15 -14.01
C SER A 91 0.74 22.40 -13.36
N SER A 92 0.83 22.43 -12.03
CA SER A 92 1.44 23.52 -11.25
C SER A 92 2.19 22.98 -10.01
N PRO A 93 3.37 22.35 -10.20
CA PRO A 93 4.16 21.81 -9.09
C PRO A 93 4.64 22.88 -8.10
N GLU A 94 4.93 24.09 -8.58
CA GLU A 94 5.36 25.26 -7.78
C GLU A 94 4.29 25.77 -6.80
N ASN A 95 3.03 25.44 -7.04
CA ASN A 95 1.91 25.80 -6.18
C ASN A 95 1.59 24.73 -5.12
N LEU A 96 2.27 23.57 -5.12
CA LEU A 96 2.12 22.60 -4.02
C LEU A 96 2.97 23.05 -2.82
N ARG A 97 2.32 23.39 -1.71
CA ARG A 97 2.95 23.93 -0.49
C ARG A 97 2.72 23.01 0.71
N CYS A 98 3.66 23.03 1.64
CA CYS A 98 3.62 22.21 2.84
C CYS A 98 2.72 22.88 3.90
N ASN A 99 1.68 22.19 4.34
CA ASN A 99 0.74 22.63 5.37
C ASN A 99 0.32 21.43 6.21
N PRO A 100 0.80 21.29 7.46
CA PRO A 100 0.50 20.14 8.32
C PRO A 100 -0.99 19.95 8.64
N ARG A 101 -1.82 21.00 8.50
CA ARG A 101 -3.28 20.97 8.68
C ARG A 101 -4.05 20.76 7.36
N SER A 102 -3.42 20.10 6.39
CA SER A 102 -3.99 19.89 5.04
C SER A 102 -3.56 18.56 4.44
N THR A 103 -4.45 17.94 3.66
CA THR A 103 -4.12 16.86 2.73
C THR A 103 -4.61 17.22 1.33
N TYR A 104 -3.75 17.04 0.33
CA TYR A 104 -4.03 17.26 -1.09
C TYR A 104 -4.39 15.95 -1.80
N TYR A 105 -5.35 16.00 -2.74
CA TYR A 105 -5.85 14.88 -3.53
C TYR A 105 -6.01 15.29 -5.00
N GLY A 106 -5.61 14.48 -5.99
CA GLY A 106 -5.82 14.82 -7.41
C GLY A 106 -5.79 13.67 -8.43
N ARG A 107 -6.30 13.92 -9.64
CA ARG A 107 -6.29 12.99 -10.80
C ARG A 107 -4.85 12.66 -11.24
N GLY A 108 -4.50 11.37 -11.38
CA GLY A 108 -3.18 10.91 -11.84
C GLY A 108 -3.11 10.63 -13.35
N THR A 109 -2.03 11.08 -14.01
CA THR A 109 -1.85 10.98 -15.47
C THR A 109 -1.04 9.74 -15.89
N LEU A 110 -1.54 8.96 -16.86
CA LEU A 110 -0.79 7.85 -17.49
C LEU A 110 0.23 8.38 -18.52
N SER A 111 1.50 7.97 -18.38
CA SER A 111 2.56 8.25 -19.36
C SER A 111 2.49 7.24 -20.53
N ASN A 112 1.73 7.56 -21.58
CA ASN A 112 1.55 6.70 -22.75
C ASN A 112 2.82 6.58 -23.62
N ASN A 113 3.62 5.52 -23.37
CA ASN A 113 4.74 5.12 -24.25
C ASN A 113 4.69 3.65 -24.74
N TYR A 114 3.62 2.91 -24.42
CA TYR A 114 3.48 1.47 -24.74
C TYR A 114 2.12 1.11 -25.37
N ALA A 115 1.74 1.82 -26.45
CA ALA A 115 0.49 1.58 -27.18
C ALA A 115 0.64 1.80 -28.71
N LYS A 116 1.46 0.98 -29.38
CA LYS A 116 1.46 0.82 -30.85
C LYS A 116 1.48 -0.67 -31.18
N ARG A 117 0.64 -1.08 -32.16
CA ARG A 117 0.21 -2.46 -32.46
C ARG A 117 -0.67 -3.05 -31.32
N THR A 118 -1.75 -3.78 -31.58
CA THR A 118 -2.33 -4.22 -32.86
C THR A 118 -3.83 -4.45 -32.75
N THR A 119 -4.61 -4.06 -33.76
CA THR A 119 -5.89 -4.72 -34.11
C THR A 119 -6.29 -4.35 -35.54
N TYR A 120 -6.71 -5.34 -36.33
CA TYR A 120 -7.39 -5.15 -37.61
C TYR A 120 -8.91 -5.10 -37.36
N GLY A 121 -9.67 -4.41 -38.21
CA GLY A 121 -11.12 -4.64 -38.30
C GLY A 121 -11.97 -3.44 -38.71
N ILE A 122 -12.50 -3.49 -39.94
CA ILE A 122 -13.78 -2.91 -40.38
C ILE A 122 -13.93 -1.37 -40.32
N ARG A 123 -14.03 -0.75 -41.51
CA ARG A 123 -14.63 0.59 -41.72
C ARG A 123 -16.16 0.49 -41.75
N PRO A 124 -16.86 1.60 -41.50
CA PRO A 124 -17.57 2.19 -42.64
C PRO A 124 -17.23 3.67 -42.87
N LEU A 125 -17.61 4.20 -44.04
CA LEU A 125 -17.48 5.60 -44.41
C LEU A 125 -18.64 6.42 -43.82
N TRP A 126 -18.49 7.76 -43.71
CA TRP A 126 -19.21 8.75 -44.55
C TRP A 126 -18.79 10.20 -44.19
N ARG A 127 -18.49 11.02 -45.21
CA ARG A 127 -18.43 12.52 -45.28
C ARG A 127 -17.67 13.26 -44.14
N VAL A 128 -16.48 13.87 -44.29
CA VAL A 128 -15.85 14.73 -45.34
C VAL A 128 -16.43 16.15 -45.44
N LEU A 129 -15.53 17.16 -45.26
CA LEU A 129 -15.73 18.63 -45.31
C LEU A 129 -16.56 19.23 -44.15
N PHE A 130 -16.29 20.45 -43.65
CA PHE A 130 -15.61 21.62 -44.23
C PHE A 130 -14.32 22.09 -43.51
N LEU A 131 -13.66 23.10 -44.09
CA LEU A 131 -12.36 23.66 -43.71
C LEU A 131 -12.45 25.20 -43.62
N ASN A 132 -11.67 25.80 -42.70
CA ASN A 132 -11.03 27.15 -42.68
C ASN A 132 -11.08 27.74 -41.26
N LEU A 133 -9.97 28.16 -40.63
CA LEU A 133 -8.96 29.19 -41.00
C LEU A 133 -9.48 30.63 -40.96
N ILE A 134 -9.33 31.28 -39.81
CA ILE A 134 -8.75 32.64 -39.72
C ILE A 134 -7.74 32.65 -38.56
N LEU A 135 -6.52 33.12 -38.83
CA LEU A 135 -5.56 33.58 -37.82
C LEU A 135 -5.47 35.10 -37.95
N SER A 136 -5.75 35.85 -36.89
CA SER A 136 -5.21 37.20 -36.75
C SER A 136 -5.01 37.57 -35.27
N SER A 137 -3.75 37.90 -34.97
CA SER A 137 -3.23 38.73 -33.89
C SER A 137 -4.22 39.55 -33.06
N PHE A 138 -4.03 39.52 -31.73
CA PHE A 138 -3.81 40.75 -30.94
C PHE A 138 -2.81 40.48 -29.80
N GLN A 139 -2.07 41.52 -29.38
CA GLN A 139 -0.89 41.40 -28.53
C GLN A 139 -1.19 41.37 -27.02
N MET A 140 -0.28 40.78 -26.25
CA MET A 140 -0.22 41.01 -24.80
C MET A 140 0.25 42.44 -24.52
N ILE A 141 -0.33 43.05 -23.47
CA ILE A 141 0.31 44.11 -22.69
C ILE A 141 0.36 43.63 -21.24
N ILE A 142 1.57 43.57 -20.68
CA ILE A 142 1.81 43.36 -19.25
C ILE A 142 2.28 44.70 -18.68
N LEU A 143 1.74 45.10 -17.54
CA LEU A 143 2.40 46.03 -16.64
C LEU A 143 2.47 45.41 -15.23
N PRO A 144 3.61 45.51 -14.54
CA PRO A 144 3.82 44.90 -13.23
C PRO A 144 3.44 45.84 -12.09
N PHE A 145 3.13 45.27 -10.92
CA PHE A 145 3.33 45.97 -9.64
C PHE A 145 3.87 45.01 -8.58
N SER A 146 5.05 45.32 -8.08
CA SER A 146 5.66 44.69 -6.91
C SER A 146 5.39 45.54 -5.66
N TYR A 147 5.24 44.92 -4.50
CA TYR A 147 5.46 45.61 -3.22
C TYR A 147 6.08 44.66 -2.18
N ALA A 148 6.75 45.21 -1.16
CA ALA A 148 7.71 44.47 -0.36
C ALA A 148 7.68 44.80 1.15
N GLY A 149 8.13 43.82 1.97
CA GLY A 149 8.35 43.95 3.42
C GLY A 149 7.21 43.39 4.30
N LYS A 150 7.44 43.06 5.59
CA LYS A 150 8.68 43.07 6.40
C LYS A 150 8.57 42.03 7.57
N ARG A 151 9.66 41.87 8.35
CA ARG A 151 9.91 40.83 9.39
C ARG A 151 9.12 41.01 10.70
N GLY A 152 8.94 39.93 11.51
CA GLY A 152 8.50 40.03 12.92
C GLY A 152 8.30 38.74 13.75
N TRP A 153 9.38 38.17 14.30
CA TRP A 153 9.56 37.37 15.56
C TRP A 153 8.48 36.39 16.13
N ASP A 154 8.86 35.10 16.10
CA ASP A 154 8.95 34.09 17.20
C ASP A 154 7.93 33.97 18.36
N PHE A 155 7.38 32.75 18.55
CA PHE A 155 7.27 32.00 19.82
C PHE A 155 7.24 30.47 19.53
N ALA A 156 7.42 29.60 20.55
CA ALA A 156 8.05 28.28 20.34
C ALA A 156 7.22 27.00 20.63
N HIS A 157 7.71 25.89 20.04
CA HIS A 157 7.41 24.45 20.26
C HIS A 157 6.07 23.87 19.75
N PRO A 158 6.01 22.56 19.39
CA PRO A 158 7.07 21.67 18.89
C PRO A 158 6.82 21.24 17.42
N ALA A 159 7.83 21.36 16.55
CA ALA A 159 7.67 21.11 15.11
C ALA A 159 8.05 19.67 14.71
N ALA A 160 7.16 18.97 14.00
CA ALA A 160 7.40 17.61 13.49
C ALA A 160 6.79 17.32 12.09
N SER A 161 6.56 18.36 11.28
CA SER A 161 6.37 18.26 9.82
C SER A 161 6.75 19.58 9.15
N CYS A 162 7.03 19.56 7.85
CA CYS A 162 7.49 20.72 7.05
C CYS A 162 8.84 21.35 7.49
N LYS A 163 9.95 20.60 7.31
CA LYS A 163 11.29 21.18 7.05
C LYS A 163 11.81 20.60 5.72
N GLU A 164 12.73 21.29 5.04
CA GLU A 164 13.20 21.05 3.65
C GLU A 164 12.22 21.37 2.50
N ILE A 165 11.76 22.62 2.37
CA ILE A 165 11.53 23.23 1.04
C ILE A 165 12.14 24.65 0.99
N SER A 166 13.46 24.70 1.15
CA SER A 166 14.29 25.82 0.71
C SER A 166 15.73 25.32 0.60
N ASP A 167 16.11 24.85 -0.59
CA ASP A 167 17.37 25.25 -1.22
C ASP A 167 17.43 24.83 -2.69
N SER A 168 18.24 25.57 -3.43
CA SER A 168 18.26 25.63 -4.90
C SER A 168 18.71 24.36 -5.61
N GLY A 169 18.15 24.15 -6.80
CA GLY A 169 18.99 23.98 -8.00
C GLY A 169 19.95 22.79 -8.04
N HIS A 170 19.57 21.63 -7.48
CA HIS A 170 20.26 20.38 -7.76
C HIS A 170 19.29 19.23 -7.99
N SER A 171 19.61 18.37 -8.96
CA SER A 171 18.90 17.13 -9.22
C SER A 171 19.18 16.12 -8.09
N LYS A 172 18.53 16.29 -6.93
CA LYS A 172 18.61 15.33 -5.81
C LYS A 172 18.36 13.93 -6.37
N GLY A 173 19.33 13.02 -6.20
CA GLY A 173 19.30 11.69 -6.81
C GLY A 173 18.03 10.90 -6.46
N LYS A 174 17.68 9.94 -7.31
CA LYS A 174 16.43 9.18 -7.19
C LYS A 174 16.49 8.27 -5.95
N ARG A 175 16.11 8.80 -4.78
CA ARG A 175 16.11 8.08 -3.49
C ARG A 175 15.62 6.63 -3.63
N GLY A 176 16.44 5.70 -3.18
CA GLY A 176 16.24 4.25 -3.27
C GLY A 176 16.82 3.57 -4.51
N TRP A 177 17.35 4.30 -5.51
CA TRP A 177 17.86 3.68 -6.74
C TRP A 177 19.31 3.18 -6.62
N ASP A 178 20.13 3.87 -5.84
CA ASP A 178 21.56 3.64 -5.67
C ASP A 178 22.00 3.85 -4.20
N SER A 179 23.22 3.41 -3.87
CA SER A 179 23.78 3.48 -2.52
C SER A 179 24.29 4.88 -2.11
N ALA A 180 24.41 5.84 -3.03
CA ALA A 180 24.69 7.24 -2.67
C ALA A 180 23.41 7.99 -2.27
N HIS A 181 22.25 7.52 -2.75
CA HIS A 181 20.93 8.07 -2.44
C HIS A 181 19.97 7.01 -1.87
N PRO A 182 20.26 6.38 -0.72
CA PRO A 182 19.30 5.48 -0.08
C PRO A 182 18.05 6.24 0.40
N ALA A 183 16.96 5.51 0.62
CA ALA A 183 15.80 6.00 1.36
C ALA A 183 15.77 5.42 2.78
N LEU A 184 14.90 5.91 3.66
CA LEU A 184 14.68 5.29 4.97
C LEU A 184 13.94 3.94 4.82
N SER A 185 12.98 3.84 3.89
CA SER A 185 12.14 2.65 3.74
C SER A 185 11.47 2.53 2.35
N CYS A 186 11.01 1.31 2.00
CA CYS A 186 10.16 1.06 0.83
C CYS A 186 8.91 1.96 0.77
N LYS A 187 8.31 2.24 1.94
CA LYS A 187 7.15 3.13 2.12
C LYS A 187 7.47 4.59 1.78
N GLU A 188 8.67 5.06 2.10
CA GLU A 188 9.14 6.39 1.69
C GLU A 188 9.33 6.47 0.17
N ILE A 189 9.99 5.48 -0.44
CA ILE A 189 10.26 5.44 -1.89
C ILE A 189 8.95 5.49 -2.70
N LEU A 190 7.91 4.77 -2.23
CA LEU A 190 6.58 4.84 -2.85
C LEU A 190 5.90 6.20 -2.60
N GLY A 191 5.96 6.72 -1.38
CA GLY A 191 5.36 8.01 -1.00
C GLY A 191 6.01 9.23 -1.67
N SER A 192 7.31 9.17 -1.96
CA SER A 192 8.04 10.22 -2.69
C SER A 192 7.85 10.15 -4.20
N GLY A 193 7.20 9.10 -4.72
CA GLY A 193 7.03 8.88 -6.17
C GLY A 193 8.30 8.40 -6.88
N HIS A 194 9.28 7.87 -6.14
CA HIS A 194 10.54 7.36 -6.70
C HIS A 194 10.50 5.87 -7.04
N SER A 195 9.35 5.20 -6.86
CA SER A 195 9.18 3.80 -7.22
C SER A 195 9.36 3.53 -8.72
N LYS A 196 10.08 2.47 -9.02
CA LYS A 196 10.26 1.83 -10.35
C LYS A 196 9.47 0.51 -10.46
N GLY A 197 8.48 0.28 -9.58
CA GLY A 197 7.75 -0.99 -9.45
C GLY A 197 8.30 -1.92 -8.37
N ASP A 198 7.85 -3.17 -8.34
CA ASP A 198 8.36 -4.18 -7.41
C ASP A 198 9.81 -4.57 -7.74
N GLY A 199 10.66 -4.78 -6.75
CA GLY A 199 12.06 -5.18 -6.97
C GLY A 199 13.05 -4.61 -5.97
N GLU A 200 14.32 -4.53 -6.38
CA GLU A 200 15.43 -4.14 -5.51
C GLU A 200 15.63 -2.62 -5.39
N TYR A 201 15.81 -2.13 -4.16
CA TYR A 201 16.09 -0.73 -3.82
C TYR A 201 17.16 -0.64 -2.73
N TRP A 202 17.71 0.55 -2.51
CA TRP A 202 18.64 0.83 -1.41
C TRP A 202 17.95 1.56 -0.26
N ILE A 203 18.12 1.06 0.96
CA ILE A 203 17.64 1.73 2.18
C ILE A 203 18.72 1.85 3.25
N ASP A 204 18.63 2.89 4.07
CA ASP A 204 19.40 3.08 5.30
C ASP A 204 18.45 3.41 6.46
N PRO A 205 17.92 2.39 7.15
CA PRO A 205 17.03 2.56 8.30
C PRO A 205 17.69 3.28 9.49
N GLU A 206 19.00 3.14 9.65
CA GLU A 206 19.76 3.76 10.74
C GLU A 206 20.10 5.23 10.44
N LYS A 207 20.15 5.61 9.15
CA LYS A 207 20.86 6.80 8.65
C LYS A 207 22.35 6.76 9.01
N SER A 208 22.95 5.57 9.04
CA SER A 208 24.35 5.36 9.44
C SER A 208 25.36 5.65 8.33
N GLY A 209 24.91 5.92 7.10
CA GLY A 209 25.76 5.94 5.91
C GLY A 209 26.14 4.55 5.39
N ASN A 210 25.57 3.47 5.94
CA ASN A 210 25.81 2.09 5.52
C ASN A 210 24.53 1.47 4.94
N PRO A 211 24.08 1.89 3.75
CA PRO A 211 22.84 1.41 3.16
C PRO A 211 22.94 -0.05 2.72
N LEU A 212 21.79 -0.71 2.72
CA LEU A 212 21.61 -2.09 2.27
C LEU A 212 20.65 -2.14 1.08
N LYS A 213 20.97 -3.01 0.12
CA LYS A 213 20.09 -3.35 -0.99
C LYS A 213 19.03 -4.33 -0.51
N VAL A 214 17.75 -4.06 -0.77
CA VAL A 214 16.60 -4.83 -0.25
C VAL A 214 15.51 -4.99 -1.30
N TYR A 215 14.65 -5.99 -1.15
CA TYR A 215 13.45 -6.12 -1.98
C TYR A 215 12.27 -5.34 -1.38
N CYS A 216 11.65 -4.51 -2.21
CA CYS A 216 10.41 -3.80 -1.90
C CYS A 216 9.26 -4.28 -2.81
N ASP A 217 8.12 -4.60 -2.20
CA ASP A 217 6.83 -4.71 -2.90
C ASP A 217 6.12 -3.34 -2.81
N MET A 218 5.91 -2.76 -3.98
CA MET A 218 5.33 -1.45 -4.26
C MET A 218 3.91 -1.56 -4.82
N SER A 219 3.49 -2.77 -5.21
CA SER A 219 2.17 -3.12 -5.73
C SER A 219 1.03 -2.89 -4.73
N ARG A 220 -0.20 -2.78 -5.27
CA ARG A 220 -1.43 -2.60 -4.49
C ARG A 220 -2.38 -3.78 -4.70
N TYR A 221 -2.76 -4.48 -3.63
CA TYR A 221 -3.61 -5.69 -3.66
C TYR A 221 -4.95 -5.45 -2.97
N GLY A 222 -6.03 -6.13 -3.37
CA GLY A 222 -7.39 -5.89 -2.82
C GLY A 222 -7.85 -6.90 -1.77
N VAL A 223 -8.33 -6.41 -0.62
CA VAL A 223 -8.96 -7.18 0.48
C VAL A 223 -10.47 -6.91 0.53
N ILE A 224 -11.26 -7.96 0.72
CA ILE A 224 -12.72 -7.89 0.95
C ILE A 224 -13.05 -8.64 2.26
N ASN A 225 -13.62 -7.93 3.25
CA ASN A 225 -14.04 -8.57 4.50
C ASN A 225 -15.37 -9.33 4.31
N LYS A 226 -15.36 -10.64 4.61
CA LYS A 226 -16.48 -11.55 4.37
C LYS A 226 -17.35 -11.75 5.62
N SER A 227 -18.01 -10.69 6.07
CA SER A 227 -18.76 -10.68 7.35
C SER A 227 -19.96 -9.71 7.38
N ASP A 228 -21.01 -9.98 6.59
CA ASP A 228 -22.42 -9.65 6.92
C ASP A 228 -23.38 -10.19 5.83
N SER A 229 -23.80 -11.45 5.93
CA SER A 229 -24.66 -12.12 4.94
C SER A 229 -26.12 -12.24 5.40
N ARG A 230 -26.75 -11.14 5.85
CA ARG A 230 -28.18 -11.17 6.28
C ARG A 230 -29.08 -9.96 5.95
N PHE A 231 -28.59 -8.89 5.32
CA PHE A 231 -29.47 -7.81 4.83
C PHE A 231 -29.10 -7.38 3.41
N ALA A 232 -29.91 -7.82 2.45
CA ALA A 232 -29.96 -7.23 1.11
C ALA A 232 -30.72 -5.88 1.15
N VAL A 233 -30.80 -5.21 -0.01
CA VAL A 233 -31.57 -3.98 -0.28
C VAL A 233 -31.01 -2.66 0.29
N VAL A 234 -30.38 -2.59 1.48
CA VAL A 234 -29.91 -1.28 2.03
C VAL A 234 -28.46 -1.32 2.58
N ARG A 235 -27.43 -1.17 1.74
CA ARG A 235 -26.03 -0.92 2.20
C ARG A 235 -24.97 -0.42 1.20
N PHE A 236 -25.28 0.52 0.30
CA PHE A 236 -24.32 0.97 -0.74
C PHE A 236 -23.12 1.85 -0.29
N CYS A 237 -22.99 2.19 1.01
CA CYS A 237 -21.84 2.93 1.56
C CYS A 237 -21.07 2.19 2.67
N LYS A 238 -21.02 0.84 2.65
CA LYS A 238 -20.14 0.05 3.54
C LYS A 238 -19.21 -0.97 2.85
N SER A 239 -19.10 -0.93 1.51
CA SER A 239 -18.13 -1.75 0.77
C SER A 239 -16.76 -1.07 0.69
N LEU A 240 -16.06 -1.02 1.83
CA LEU A 240 -14.68 -0.53 1.91
C LEU A 240 -13.75 -1.54 1.22
N VAL A 241 -13.36 -1.27 -0.03
CA VAL A 241 -12.30 -2.03 -0.71
C VAL A 241 -10.98 -1.64 -0.08
N CYS A 242 -10.55 -2.43 0.91
CA CYS A 242 -9.29 -2.21 1.60
C CYS A 242 -8.15 -2.64 0.68
N PHE A 243 -7.55 -1.68 -0.02
CA PHE A 243 -6.32 -1.95 -0.75
C PHE A 243 -5.15 -2.05 0.24
N ILE A 244 -4.47 -3.19 0.21
CA ILE A 244 -3.10 -3.32 0.72
C ILE A 244 -2.25 -2.35 -0.08
N LEU A 245 -1.91 -1.22 0.55
CA LEU A 245 -1.04 -0.21 -0.01
C LEU A 245 0.37 -0.79 -0.11
N GLY A 246 1.07 -0.53 -1.22
CA GLY A 246 2.47 -0.92 -1.42
C GLY A 246 3.45 -0.18 -0.50
N GLY A 247 4.74 -0.45 -0.70
CA GLY A 247 5.83 0.03 0.15
C GLY A 247 6.21 -0.96 1.26
N TRP A 248 5.98 -2.25 1.02
CA TRP A 248 6.34 -3.36 1.91
C TRP A 248 7.81 -3.72 1.75
N LEU A 249 8.53 -3.79 2.87
CA LEU A 249 9.89 -4.30 2.94
C LEU A 249 9.87 -5.82 3.15
N LEU A 250 10.51 -6.58 2.27
CA LEU A 250 10.71 -8.03 2.45
C LEU A 250 11.71 -8.27 3.57
N VAL A 251 11.29 -9.00 4.61
CA VAL A 251 12.16 -9.34 5.76
C VAL A 251 12.50 -10.83 5.83
N SER A 252 11.75 -11.69 5.15
CA SER A 252 12.14 -13.10 5.00
C SER A 252 11.68 -13.62 3.65
N ASN A 253 12.56 -14.34 2.97
CA ASN A 253 12.33 -14.95 1.67
C ASN A 253 12.92 -16.36 1.68
N VAL A 254 12.10 -17.36 1.35
CA VAL A 254 12.53 -18.72 1.10
C VAL A 254 11.78 -19.20 -0.12
N GLU A 255 12.51 -19.44 -1.20
CA GLU A 255 11.94 -19.96 -2.45
C GLU A 255 12.24 -21.46 -2.59
N PHE A 256 11.34 -22.22 -3.22
CA PHE A 256 11.56 -23.63 -3.50
C PHE A 256 11.84 -23.85 -4.99
N GLY A 257 12.86 -24.63 -5.27
CA GLY A 257 13.21 -25.08 -6.62
C GLY A 257 14.48 -25.91 -6.63
N SER A 258 14.97 -26.22 -7.83
CA SER A 258 16.20 -26.97 -8.07
C SER A 258 17.27 -26.08 -8.72
N PRO A 259 18.49 -25.98 -8.15
CA PRO A 259 18.92 -26.53 -6.85
C PRO A 259 18.23 -25.83 -5.67
N SER A 260 18.05 -26.54 -4.56
CA SER A 260 17.47 -26.00 -3.33
C SER A 260 18.34 -24.85 -2.79
N PRO A 261 17.79 -23.66 -2.48
CA PRO A 261 18.58 -22.57 -1.96
C PRO A 261 18.99 -22.85 -0.50
N LYS A 262 20.21 -22.42 -0.16
CA LYS A 262 20.63 -22.30 1.23
C LYS A 262 19.92 -21.11 1.87
N VAL A 263 19.16 -21.37 2.93
CA VAL A 263 18.43 -20.35 3.67
C VAL A 263 19.28 -19.89 4.84
N SER A 264 19.60 -18.61 4.83
CA SER A 264 20.36 -17.98 5.91
C SER A 264 19.45 -17.62 7.10
N VAL A 265 19.93 -17.82 8.33
CA VAL A 265 19.18 -17.50 9.56
C VAL A 265 19.84 -16.30 10.22
N GLU A 266 19.15 -15.17 10.19
CA GLU A 266 19.76 -13.87 10.45
C GLU A 266 19.41 -13.34 11.85
N THR A 267 20.46 -13.01 12.61
CA THR A 267 20.38 -12.45 13.97
C THR A 267 20.40 -10.92 14.01
N SER A 268 20.77 -10.27 12.90
CA SER A 268 20.66 -8.82 12.68
C SER A 268 19.77 -8.53 11.46
N TYR A 269 19.07 -7.41 11.47
CA TYR A 269 18.23 -6.98 10.34
C TYR A 269 19.03 -6.74 9.06
N ARG A 270 20.33 -6.43 9.16
CA ARG A 270 21.19 -6.19 7.99
C ARG A 270 21.28 -7.40 7.06
N GLY A 271 20.88 -8.59 7.54
CA GLY A 271 20.67 -9.80 6.75
C GLY A 271 19.56 -9.74 5.68
N ILE A 272 18.62 -8.78 5.72
CA ILE A 272 17.53 -8.69 4.73
C ILE A 272 17.98 -8.31 3.30
N GLY A 273 19.27 -8.04 3.09
CA GLY A 273 19.86 -7.92 1.76
C GLY A 273 20.26 -9.25 1.10
N LYS A 274 20.08 -10.39 1.78
CA LYS A 274 20.33 -11.73 1.24
C LYS A 274 19.10 -12.25 0.48
N SER A 275 19.31 -13.00 -0.60
CA SER A 275 18.23 -13.47 -1.48
C SER A 275 17.35 -14.56 -0.85
N ASN A 276 17.89 -15.39 0.04
CA ASN A 276 17.16 -16.42 0.79
C ASN A 276 17.55 -16.35 2.28
N MET A 277 16.61 -15.89 3.11
CA MET A 277 16.84 -15.56 4.52
C MET A 277 15.57 -15.64 5.36
N VAL A 278 15.74 -15.93 6.65
CA VAL A 278 14.71 -15.78 7.69
C VAL A 278 15.28 -14.98 8.86
N LEU A 279 14.53 -13.96 9.35
CA LEU A 279 14.95 -13.21 10.54
C LEU A 279 14.56 -13.95 11.82
N GLN A 280 15.45 -13.89 12.81
CA GLN A 280 15.14 -14.22 14.20
C GLN A 280 14.41 -13.06 14.92
N LYS A 281 13.87 -13.36 16.12
CA LYS A 281 13.28 -12.36 17.05
C LYS A 281 14.25 -11.19 17.31
N SER A 282 15.53 -11.49 17.50
CA SER A 282 16.63 -10.53 17.62
C SER A 282 16.69 -9.54 16.45
N ALA A 283 16.81 -10.03 15.22
CA ALA A 283 16.85 -9.22 14.01
C ALA A 283 15.57 -8.38 13.79
N MET A 284 14.39 -8.95 14.05
CA MET A 284 13.11 -8.22 13.96
C MET A 284 12.99 -7.11 15.02
N LYS A 285 13.57 -7.31 16.21
CA LYS A 285 13.61 -6.32 17.30
C LYS A 285 14.55 -5.16 16.97
N GLU A 286 15.72 -5.49 16.40
CA GLU A 286 16.66 -4.50 15.88
C GLU A 286 16.02 -3.67 14.76
N LEU A 287 15.41 -4.32 13.76
CA LEU A 287 14.72 -3.65 12.65
C LEU A 287 13.64 -2.67 13.15
N ARG A 288 12.85 -3.06 14.17
CA ARG A 288 11.76 -2.23 14.72
C ARG A 288 12.24 -0.99 15.46
N ARG A 289 13.50 -0.97 15.93
CA ARG A 289 14.14 0.23 16.49
C ARG A 289 14.40 1.30 15.42
N HIS A 290 14.61 0.89 14.17
CA HIS A 290 14.97 1.77 13.06
C HIS A 290 13.79 2.07 12.14
N LEU A 291 12.93 1.07 11.89
CA LEU A 291 11.69 1.22 11.15
C LEU A 291 10.49 1.02 12.07
N SER A 292 9.75 2.09 12.34
CA SER A 292 8.46 2.04 13.03
C SER A 292 7.35 1.51 12.11
N PHE A 293 7.49 0.26 11.65
CA PHE A 293 6.43 -0.45 10.93
C PHE A 293 5.21 -0.64 11.84
N THR A 294 4.05 -0.90 11.26
CA THR A 294 2.75 -1.07 11.95
C THR A 294 1.99 -2.29 11.45
N GLN A 295 2.48 -2.92 10.37
CA GLN A 295 1.86 -4.13 9.83
C GLN A 295 2.89 -5.20 9.47
N LEU A 296 2.48 -6.46 9.63
CA LEU A 296 3.14 -7.64 9.08
C LEU A 296 2.26 -8.27 7.99
N ARG A 297 2.90 -8.79 6.94
CA ARG A 297 2.23 -9.57 5.89
C ARG A 297 2.94 -10.91 5.73
N PHE A 298 2.20 -12.00 5.95
CA PHE A 298 2.66 -13.37 5.72
C PHE A 298 2.10 -13.85 4.37
N HIS A 299 2.97 -14.32 3.49
CA HIS A 299 2.62 -14.83 2.16
C HIS A 299 3.37 -16.14 1.90
N CYS A 300 2.70 -17.27 2.17
CA CYS A 300 3.18 -18.62 1.87
C CYS A 300 2.40 -19.14 0.66
N HIS A 301 3.07 -19.66 -0.36
CA HIS A 301 2.45 -20.23 -1.55
C HIS A 301 3.05 -21.60 -1.88
N LYS A 302 2.19 -22.57 -2.21
CA LYS A 302 2.60 -23.82 -2.87
C LYS A 302 1.75 -24.03 -4.12
N LYS A 303 2.42 -24.21 -5.26
CA LYS A 303 1.85 -24.29 -6.60
C LYS A 303 0.91 -25.48 -6.79
N GLN A 304 1.23 -26.61 -6.15
CA GLN A 304 0.37 -27.78 -6.03
C GLN A 304 -0.31 -27.87 -4.64
N GLY A 305 -0.67 -26.72 -4.06
CA GLY A 305 -1.17 -26.66 -2.69
C GLY A 305 -2.13 -25.50 -2.46
N ARG A 306 -1.84 -24.69 -1.44
CA ARG A 306 -2.63 -23.51 -1.05
C ARG A 306 -1.71 -22.32 -0.82
N THR A 307 -2.30 -21.14 -0.97
CA THR A 307 -1.71 -19.86 -0.61
C THR A 307 -2.30 -19.43 0.73
N PHE A 308 -1.43 -19.22 1.72
CA PHE A 308 -1.76 -18.47 2.93
C PHE A 308 -1.24 -17.04 2.75
N HIS A 309 -2.14 -16.09 2.53
CA HIS A 309 -1.80 -14.67 2.37
C HIS A 309 -2.66 -13.82 3.31
N VAL A 310 -2.05 -13.29 4.37
CA VAL A 310 -2.73 -12.44 5.37
C VAL A 310 -1.88 -11.23 5.74
N VAL A 311 -2.55 -10.16 6.15
CA VAL A 311 -1.94 -8.91 6.67
C VAL A 311 -2.49 -8.65 8.07
N THR A 312 -1.68 -8.19 9.02
CA THR A 312 -2.19 -7.77 10.33
C THR A 312 -3.14 -6.59 10.19
N ALA A 313 -4.26 -6.64 10.91
CA ALA A 313 -5.28 -5.62 10.88
C ALA A 313 -4.76 -4.30 11.45
N SER A 314 -5.26 -3.16 10.95
CA SER A 314 -4.92 -1.83 11.45
C SER A 314 -5.66 -1.51 12.76
N ASN A 315 -5.46 -2.34 13.78
CA ASN A 315 -6.08 -2.26 15.10
C ASN A 315 -5.10 -2.74 16.20
N SER A 316 -5.50 -2.62 17.47
CA SER A 316 -4.69 -3.04 18.62
C SER A 316 -4.33 -4.53 18.60
N SER A 317 -5.24 -5.39 18.14
CA SER A 317 -4.99 -6.84 17.98
C SER A 317 -3.91 -7.12 16.94
N GLY A 318 -3.88 -6.36 15.84
CA GLY A 318 -2.84 -6.47 14.81
C GLY A 318 -1.49 -5.94 15.27
N GLU A 319 -1.43 -4.81 15.97
CA GLU A 319 -0.19 -4.32 16.59
C GLU A 319 0.35 -5.31 17.63
N ALA A 320 -0.50 -6.01 18.40
CA ALA A 320 -0.05 -7.07 19.31
C ALA A 320 0.70 -8.20 18.56
N VAL A 321 0.26 -8.57 17.34
CA VAL A 321 0.97 -9.51 16.46
C VAL A 321 2.33 -8.95 16.02
N VAL A 322 2.38 -7.67 15.66
CA VAL A 322 3.63 -7.00 15.28
C VAL A 322 4.61 -6.94 16.46
N ARG A 323 4.15 -6.62 17.67
CA ARG A 323 4.95 -6.61 18.92
C ARG A 323 5.52 -7.99 19.26
N TYR A 324 4.73 -9.05 19.09
CA TYR A 324 5.14 -10.43 19.39
C TYR A 324 6.22 -10.94 18.44
N PHE A 325 6.05 -10.74 17.13
CA PHE A 325 7.03 -11.17 16.13
C PHE A 325 8.27 -10.27 16.05
N SER A 326 8.22 -9.07 16.63
CA SER A 326 9.38 -8.16 16.79
C SER A 326 10.03 -8.20 18.17
N GLY A 327 9.66 -9.15 19.04
CA GLY A 327 10.32 -9.33 20.35
C GLY A 327 10.19 -8.13 21.30
N GLN A 328 9.14 -7.33 21.13
CA GLN A 328 8.73 -6.32 22.11
C GLN A 328 7.86 -6.92 23.22
N ILE A 329 7.17 -8.03 22.94
CA ILE A 329 6.48 -8.89 23.92
C ILE A 329 6.74 -10.35 23.57
N ASP A 330 6.65 -11.21 24.57
CA ASP A 330 6.71 -12.67 24.41
C ASP A 330 5.36 -13.37 24.71
N GLU A 331 4.36 -12.63 25.18
CA GLU A 331 2.98 -13.12 25.26
C GLU A 331 2.42 -13.35 23.84
N GLN A 332 1.82 -14.52 23.62
CA GLN A 332 1.20 -14.89 22.35
C GLN A 332 -0.13 -14.15 22.14
N PRO A 333 -0.26 -13.31 21.09
CA PRO A 333 -1.46 -12.53 20.83
C PRO A 333 -2.56 -13.39 20.20
N ASP A 334 -3.81 -12.93 20.35
CA ASP A 334 -4.98 -13.62 19.81
C ASP A 334 -5.00 -13.61 18.28
N ALA A 335 -5.44 -14.72 17.68
CA ALA A 335 -5.44 -14.92 16.24
C ALA A 335 -6.64 -14.28 15.54
N CYS A 336 -7.84 -14.39 16.12
CA CYS A 336 -9.04 -13.85 15.49
C CYS A 336 -9.13 -12.33 15.65
N GLY A 337 -9.43 -11.61 14.56
CA GLY A 337 -9.53 -10.14 14.57
C GLY A 337 -8.20 -9.40 14.47
N SER A 338 -7.06 -10.10 14.60
CA SER A 338 -5.71 -9.51 14.46
C SER A 338 -5.21 -9.43 13.01
N PHE A 339 -5.90 -10.05 12.05
CA PHE A 339 -5.49 -10.10 10.65
C PHE A 339 -6.68 -10.03 9.68
N VAL A 340 -6.38 -9.64 8.45
CA VAL A 340 -7.27 -9.70 7.29
C VAL A 340 -6.69 -10.65 6.23
N ARG A 341 -7.57 -11.33 5.48
CA ARG A 341 -7.19 -12.27 4.42
C ARG A 341 -6.99 -11.52 3.10
N VAL A 342 -5.95 -11.83 2.33
CA VAL A 342 -5.77 -11.24 1.00
C VAL A 342 -6.63 -12.00 -0.01
N THR A 343 -7.93 -11.70 -0.01
CA THR A 343 -9.01 -12.55 -0.56
C THR A 343 -8.98 -12.86 -2.05
N ARG A 344 -8.06 -12.29 -2.84
CA ARG A 344 -7.82 -12.72 -4.24
C ARG A 344 -6.77 -13.83 -4.36
N ASP A 345 -5.83 -13.90 -3.43
CA ASP A 345 -4.69 -14.81 -3.48
C ASP A 345 -4.83 -15.93 -2.43
N ASP A 346 -5.36 -15.60 -1.25
CA ASP A 346 -5.50 -16.48 -0.11
C ASP A 346 -6.68 -17.46 -0.26
N ASN A 347 -6.36 -18.72 -0.52
CA ASN A 347 -7.30 -19.84 -0.51
C ASN A 347 -7.12 -20.76 0.72
N SER A 348 -6.43 -20.27 1.75
CA SER A 348 -6.04 -21.09 2.91
C SER A 348 -7.21 -21.52 3.80
N LYS A 349 -7.01 -22.68 4.47
CA LYS A 349 -7.91 -23.22 5.48
C LYS A 349 -7.55 -22.73 6.89
N LEU A 350 -6.26 -22.56 7.21
CA LEU A 350 -5.77 -21.93 8.45
C LEU A 350 -6.46 -20.59 8.70
N ALA A 351 -6.44 -19.67 7.73
CA ALA A 351 -7.03 -18.33 7.88
C ALA A 351 -8.56 -18.33 8.03
N GLY A 352 -9.24 -19.46 7.81
CA GLY A 352 -10.66 -19.64 8.11
C GLY A 352 -10.96 -20.10 9.54
N ILE A 353 -9.97 -20.56 10.31
CA ILE A 353 -10.16 -21.24 11.61
C ILE A 353 -9.18 -20.73 12.67
N CYS A 354 -9.05 -19.40 12.77
CA CYS A 354 -8.19 -18.70 13.75
C CYS A 354 -8.38 -19.16 15.20
N LYS A 355 -9.62 -19.52 15.60
CA LYS A 355 -9.93 -20.02 16.96
C LYS A 355 -9.17 -21.30 17.34
N ASN A 356 -8.77 -22.11 16.35
CA ASN A 356 -8.07 -23.37 16.60
C ASN A 356 -6.53 -23.23 16.54
N TRP A 357 -6.01 -22.01 16.39
CA TRP A 357 -4.57 -21.78 16.27
C TRP A 357 -3.83 -21.96 17.59
N GLY A 358 -2.56 -22.31 17.46
CA GLY A 358 -1.57 -22.13 18.51
C GLY A 358 -1.46 -23.26 19.53
N ARG A 359 -0.41 -23.13 20.35
CA ARG A 359 -0.10 -23.92 21.52
C ARG A 359 0.41 -22.97 22.61
N GLN A 360 0.04 -23.20 23.86
CA GLN A 360 0.64 -22.58 25.04
C GLN A 360 1.07 -23.68 26.02
N VAL A 361 1.96 -23.32 26.95
CA VAL A 361 2.27 -24.13 28.13
C VAL A 361 1.08 -24.04 29.10
N SER A 362 0.64 -25.15 29.68
CA SER A 362 -0.42 -25.21 30.72
C SER A 362 0.04 -25.76 32.07
N GLY A 363 1.30 -26.19 32.15
CA GLY A 363 2.00 -26.63 33.36
C GLY A 363 3.44 -27.00 32.99
N GLU A 364 4.27 -27.39 33.94
CA GLU A 364 5.73 -27.62 33.73
C GLU A 364 6.08 -28.64 32.64
N SER A 365 5.14 -29.50 32.22
CA SER A 365 5.31 -30.43 31.10
C SER A 365 4.05 -30.61 30.23
N GLU A 366 3.04 -29.74 30.37
CA GLU A 366 1.79 -29.85 29.61
C GLU A 366 1.64 -28.72 28.58
N PHE A 367 1.08 -29.07 27.42
CA PHE A 367 0.82 -28.14 26.32
C PHE A 367 -0.67 -28.10 25.96
N LYS A 368 -1.31 -26.96 26.21
CA LYS A 368 -2.66 -26.67 25.72
C LYS A 368 -2.61 -26.29 24.24
N TRP A 369 -3.44 -26.92 23.42
CA TRP A 369 -3.52 -26.70 21.98
C TRP A 369 -4.86 -26.07 21.59
N ARG A 370 -4.94 -25.44 20.42
CA ARG A 370 -6.15 -24.75 19.93
C ARG A 370 -6.57 -23.63 20.88
N VAL A 371 -5.59 -22.83 21.31
CA VAL A 371 -5.74 -21.71 22.25
C VAL A 371 -6.23 -20.42 21.59
N GLY A 372 -6.37 -20.39 20.27
CA GLY A 372 -6.85 -19.23 19.51
C GLY A 372 -5.82 -18.11 19.38
N LYS A 373 -4.52 -18.42 19.55
CA LYS A 373 -3.39 -17.47 19.57
C LYS A 373 -2.35 -17.79 18.49
N TRP A 374 -1.51 -16.81 18.16
CA TRP A 374 -0.37 -16.99 17.24
C TRP A 374 0.78 -17.80 17.87
N GLY A 375 1.57 -18.47 17.03
CA GLY A 375 2.79 -19.17 17.43
C GLY A 375 2.58 -20.40 18.33
N HIS A 376 3.71 -20.95 18.81
CA HIS A 376 3.72 -21.97 19.86
C HIS A 376 4.70 -21.70 21.02
N GLY A 377 4.98 -20.41 21.30
CA GLY A 377 5.80 -19.99 22.44
C GLY A 377 7.32 -20.22 22.27
N GLU A 378 7.82 -20.33 21.04
CA GLU A 378 9.27 -20.35 20.80
C GLU A 378 9.84 -18.93 20.86
N ASP A 379 11.14 -18.82 21.14
CA ASP A 379 11.79 -17.53 21.29
C ASP A 379 12.32 -16.96 19.97
N GLN A 380 13.52 -17.36 19.54
CA GLN A 380 14.21 -16.71 18.43
C GLN A 380 13.68 -17.07 17.05
N ASN A 381 13.17 -18.28 16.83
CA ASN A 381 12.76 -18.79 15.51
C ASN A 381 11.29 -18.50 15.14
N ARG A 382 10.51 -17.89 16.04
CA ARG A 382 9.03 -17.82 15.97
C ARG A 382 8.44 -17.27 14.67
N LEU A 383 9.18 -16.41 13.96
CA LEU A 383 8.73 -15.80 12.70
C LEU A 383 8.54 -16.82 11.58
N TYR A 384 9.33 -17.89 11.56
CA TYR A 384 9.36 -18.91 10.50
C TYR A 384 9.10 -20.34 11.00
N TRP A 385 9.32 -20.59 12.29
CA TRP A 385 9.07 -21.87 12.94
C TRP A 385 7.69 -21.85 13.63
N TYR A 386 6.68 -22.39 12.94
CA TYR A 386 5.28 -22.44 13.39
C TYR A 386 4.66 -21.10 13.85
N PRO A 387 4.81 -19.97 13.12
CA PRO A 387 4.07 -18.74 13.43
C PRO A 387 2.55 -18.95 13.45
N VAL A 388 2.05 -19.92 12.69
CA VAL A 388 0.65 -20.38 12.69
C VAL A 388 0.61 -21.90 12.62
N LEU A 389 -0.20 -22.55 13.47
CA LEU A 389 -0.42 -23.99 13.45
C LEU A 389 -1.76 -24.42 14.06
N ILE A 390 -2.26 -25.58 13.62
CA ILE A 390 -3.33 -26.36 14.25
C ILE A 390 -2.81 -27.79 14.43
N LYS A 391 -2.79 -28.29 15.68
CA LYS A 391 -2.27 -29.64 16.03
C LYS A 391 -2.81 -30.72 15.09
N ASN A 392 -1.91 -31.53 14.55
CA ASN A 392 -2.19 -32.67 13.67
C ASN A 392 -3.09 -32.32 12.46
N SER A 393 -3.04 -31.08 11.95
CA SER A 393 -3.93 -30.66 10.85
C SER A 393 -3.29 -29.80 9.79
N ARG A 394 -2.76 -28.61 10.13
CA ARG A 394 -2.23 -27.61 9.18
C ARG A 394 -1.26 -26.66 9.88
N GLN A 395 -0.20 -26.22 9.21
CA GLN A 395 0.74 -25.24 9.77
C GLN A 395 1.43 -24.39 8.71
N LEU A 396 2.11 -23.36 9.17
CA LEU A 396 3.11 -22.60 8.42
C LEU A 396 4.48 -22.91 9.03
N ARG A 397 5.44 -23.36 8.24
CA ARG A 397 6.76 -23.74 8.78
C ARG A 397 7.84 -23.74 7.70
N VAL A 398 8.93 -23.03 7.96
CA VAL A 398 10.23 -23.26 7.30
C VAL A 398 11.06 -24.15 8.23
N GLN A 399 11.43 -25.35 7.77
CA GLN A 399 12.35 -26.24 8.47
C GLN A 399 13.70 -26.26 7.75
N LEU A 400 14.77 -26.04 8.50
CA LEU A 400 16.14 -26.07 8.01
C LEU A 400 16.92 -27.24 8.62
N HIS A 401 17.97 -27.69 7.95
CA HIS A 401 19.03 -28.52 8.53
C HIS A 401 20.14 -27.65 9.15
N ASN A 402 21.08 -28.29 9.85
CA ASN A 402 22.16 -27.64 10.60
C ASN A 402 23.10 -26.73 9.77
N VAL A 403 23.04 -26.78 8.43
CA VAL A 403 23.86 -25.97 7.51
C VAL A 403 23.02 -24.92 6.74
N GLY A 404 21.78 -24.68 7.17
CA GLY A 404 20.84 -23.77 6.51
C GLY A 404 20.12 -24.35 5.28
N ASP A 405 20.38 -25.61 4.92
CA ASP A 405 19.71 -26.27 3.80
C ASP A 405 18.21 -26.44 4.10
N LEU A 406 17.37 -26.08 3.13
CA LEU A 406 15.91 -26.10 3.27
C LEU A 406 15.37 -27.54 3.30
N ARG A 407 15.13 -28.06 4.52
CA ARG A 407 14.55 -29.39 4.73
C ARG A 407 13.10 -29.47 4.26
N LYS A 408 12.28 -28.46 4.57
CA LYS A 408 10.83 -28.51 4.36
C LYS A 408 10.20 -27.12 4.42
N MET A 409 9.15 -26.94 3.62
CA MET A 409 8.27 -25.78 3.71
C MET A 409 6.80 -26.24 3.73
N ASP A 410 6.10 -25.90 4.82
CA ASP A 410 4.66 -26.12 4.96
C ASP A 410 3.91 -24.79 4.74
N CYS A 411 2.94 -24.79 3.82
CA CYS A 411 1.99 -23.69 3.58
C CYS A 411 0.57 -24.22 3.78
N ASP A 412 0.04 -24.07 5.00
CA ASP A 412 -1.34 -24.44 5.35
C ASP A 412 -1.62 -25.95 5.16
N ASP A 413 -0.58 -26.77 5.06
CA ASP A 413 -0.59 -28.23 4.94
C ASP A 413 0.06 -28.90 6.17
N SER A 414 0.11 -30.23 6.17
CA SER A 414 0.61 -31.03 7.29
C SER A 414 1.51 -32.16 6.79
N SER A 415 2.82 -32.01 7.02
CA SER A 415 3.81 -33.09 6.98
C SER A 415 3.99 -33.88 5.67
N ALA A 416 3.18 -33.65 4.63
CA ALA A 416 3.28 -34.28 3.30
C ALA A 416 4.70 -34.16 2.70
N PRO A 417 5.16 -35.10 1.86
CA PRO A 417 6.46 -34.99 1.18
C PRO A 417 6.64 -33.63 0.48
N ASN A 418 7.88 -33.18 0.33
CA ASN A 418 8.16 -31.99 -0.47
C ASN A 418 7.89 -32.31 -1.94
N VAL A 419 6.68 -32.05 -2.41
CA VAL A 419 6.40 -31.92 -3.85
C VAL A 419 6.96 -30.56 -4.28
N GLY A 420 8.29 -30.48 -4.30
CA GLY A 420 9.06 -29.24 -4.40
C GLY A 420 9.00 -28.63 -5.79
N THR A 421 7.91 -27.93 -6.10
CA THR A 421 7.72 -27.32 -7.41
C THR A 421 8.33 -25.93 -7.50
N ASN A 422 9.10 -25.67 -8.58
CA ASN A 422 9.56 -24.32 -8.94
C ASN A 422 8.37 -23.34 -8.95
N GLY A 423 8.41 -22.39 -8.01
CA GLY A 423 7.37 -21.38 -7.78
C GLY A 423 6.75 -21.39 -6.39
N ASP A 424 6.98 -22.42 -5.57
CA ASP A 424 6.59 -22.41 -4.14
C ASP A 424 7.47 -21.40 -3.36
N PHE A 425 6.90 -20.65 -2.40
CA PHE A 425 7.67 -19.72 -1.55
C PHE A 425 7.07 -19.47 -0.15
N TRP A 426 7.92 -19.05 0.78
CA TRP A 426 7.59 -18.44 2.07
C TRP A 426 8.15 -17.01 2.10
N ARG A 427 7.27 -16.01 2.24
CA ARG A 427 7.64 -14.60 2.32
C ARG A 427 6.98 -13.90 3.50
N VAL A 428 7.75 -13.05 4.19
CA VAL A 428 7.26 -12.17 5.26
C VAL A 428 7.70 -10.74 4.99
N PHE A 429 6.80 -9.78 5.17
CA PHE A 429 7.04 -8.36 4.91
C PHE A 429 6.59 -7.46 6.08
N VAL A 430 7.19 -6.28 6.20
CA VAL A 430 6.81 -5.20 7.15
C VAL A 430 6.46 -3.88 6.44
N ARG A 431 5.64 -3.02 7.05
CA ARG A 431 5.22 -1.70 6.52
C ARG A 431 4.70 -0.72 7.58
#